data_AF-A0A965Z3Q7-F1
#
_entry.id   AF-A0A965Z3Q7-F1
#
_cell.length_a   1.000
_cell.length_b   1.000
_cell.length_c   1.000
_cell.angle_alpha   90.00
_cell.angle_beta   90.00
_cell.angle_gamma   90.00
#
_symmetry.space_group_name_H-M   'P 1'
#
loop_
_entity.id
_entity.type
_entity.pdbx_description
1 polymer ?
#
loop_
_entity_poly.entity_id
_entity_poly.type
_entity_poly.pdbx_seq_one_letter_code
_entity_poly.pdbx_strand_id
1 'polypeptide(L)'
;MKRGWILATAALAAALAAGCASPNTSGLAVGAETDEEGNLQQLLQVDNAKLARQLQVDDLVVGQTKNGLMKAGVKLTSRQNKSIVAQSKFVWFDADGNEIDPDTDPWRPLVIHGKETRSIQGVAPSAAAASFKLRVRAGEKTRWIIK
;
A
#
# COMPACT_ATOMS: atom_id res chain seq x y z
N MET A 1 26.03 -40.19 37.85
CA MET A 1 24.93 -40.25 36.87
C MET A 1 23.89 -39.23 37.32
N LYS A 2 23.55 -38.12 36.67
CA LYS A 2 23.40 -37.84 35.24
C LYS A 2 23.77 -36.37 35.00
N ARG A 3 25.08 -36.09 34.97
CA ARG A 3 25.70 -34.83 34.48
C ARG A 3 25.24 -34.43 33.06
N GLY A 4 24.46 -35.28 32.39
CA GLY A 4 23.83 -35.00 31.10
C GLY A 4 22.52 -34.21 31.15
N TRP A 5 21.95 -33.92 32.33
CA TRP A 5 20.69 -33.16 32.39
C TRP A 5 20.87 -31.63 32.29
N ILE A 6 22.06 -31.11 32.60
CA ILE A 6 22.35 -29.66 32.53
C ILE A 6 22.77 -29.24 31.12
N LEU A 7 23.23 -30.19 30.28
CA LEU A 7 23.59 -29.89 28.89
C LEU A 7 22.38 -29.89 27.94
N ALA A 8 21.23 -30.43 28.37
CA ALA A 8 20.01 -30.48 27.56
C ALA A 8 19.18 -29.18 27.62
N THR A 9 19.33 -28.37 28.67
CA THR A 9 18.59 -27.10 28.82
C THR A 9 19.28 -25.92 28.13
N ALA A 10 20.60 -25.97 27.95
CA ALA A 10 21.34 -24.92 27.24
C ALA A 10 21.11 -24.92 25.72
N ALA A 11 20.71 -26.07 25.13
CA ALA A 11 20.49 -26.19 23.70
C ALA A 11 19.13 -25.64 23.23
N LEU A 12 18.14 -25.51 24.13
CA LEU A 12 16.79 -25.05 23.78
C LEU A 12 16.65 -23.50 23.82
N ALA A 13 17.57 -22.80 24.48
CA ALA A 13 17.55 -21.34 24.58
C ALA A 13 18.14 -20.63 23.35
N ALA A 14 18.88 -21.33 22.49
CA ALA A 14 19.53 -20.73 21.31
C ALA A 14 18.66 -20.71 20.04
N ALA A 15 17.49 -21.37 20.04
CA ALA A 15 16.65 -21.54 18.84
C ALA A 15 15.55 -20.46 18.67
N LEU A 16 15.37 -19.56 19.64
CA LEU A 16 14.31 -18.53 19.60
C LEU A 16 14.76 -17.19 18.99
N ALA A 17 16.01 -17.07 18.54
CA ALA A 17 16.53 -15.87 17.89
C ALA A 17 16.52 -15.94 16.35
N ALA A 18 15.83 -16.93 15.76
CA ALA A 18 15.64 -17.01 14.32
C ALA A 18 14.53 -16.03 13.88
N GLY A 19 14.96 -14.78 13.67
CA GLY A 19 14.50 -13.85 12.64
C GLY A 19 13.03 -13.89 12.20
N CYS A 20 12.25 -12.93 12.70
CA CYS A 20 11.45 -12.12 11.79
C CYS A 20 12.14 -10.77 11.68
N ALA A 21 13.14 -10.68 10.80
CA ALA A 21 13.46 -9.38 10.22
C ALA A 21 12.26 -9.00 9.35
N SER A 22 11.36 -8.19 9.92
CA SER A 22 10.33 -7.50 9.15
C SER A 22 11.01 -6.81 7.96
N PRO A 23 10.40 -6.83 6.76
CA PRO A 23 11.05 -6.27 5.58
C PRO A 23 11.33 -4.79 5.84
N ASN A 24 12.62 -4.45 5.85
CA ASN A 24 13.09 -3.09 5.79
C ASN A 24 12.58 -2.48 4.48
N THR A 25 11.51 -1.70 4.50
CA THR A 25 11.19 -0.79 3.40
C THR A 25 12.06 0.45 3.56
N SER A 26 13.35 0.27 3.28
CA SER A 26 14.33 1.35 3.29
C SER A 26 14.05 2.28 2.12
N GLY A 27 13.58 3.49 2.43
CA GLY A 27 13.43 4.58 1.49
C GLY A 27 12.21 5.40 1.86
N LEU A 28 12.41 6.43 2.69
CA LEU A 28 11.47 7.54 2.82
C LEU A 28 11.31 8.13 1.42
N ALA A 29 10.29 7.69 0.69
CA ALA A 29 10.08 8.11 -0.68
C ALA A 29 9.57 9.55 -0.64
N VAL A 30 10.40 10.50 -1.10
CA VAL A 30 10.04 11.92 -1.16
C VAL A 30 8.69 12.06 -1.88
N GLY A 31 7.70 12.63 -1.18
CA GLY A 31 6.32 12.80 -1.66
C GLY A 31 5.31 11.76 -1.17
N ALA A 32 5.75 10.78 -0.37
CA ALA A 32 4.86 9.91 0.39
C ALA A 32 4.73 10.44 1.82
N GLU A 33 3.54 10.90 2.19
CA GLU A 33 3.25 11.21 3.58
C GLU A 33 3.02 9.90 4.36
N THR A 34 3.95 9.59 5.26
CA THR A 34 3.86 8.48 6.23
C THR A 34 4.05 9.06 7.63
N ASP A 35 3.55 8.38 8.67
CA ASP A 35 3.87 8.79 10.04
C ASP A 35 5.35 8.58 10.39
N GLU A 36 5.70 9.02 11.60
CA GLU A 36 7.02 8.83 12.22
C GLU A 36 7.41 7.34 12.35
N GLU A 37 6.45 6.42 12.26
CA GLU A 37 6.63 4.98 12.31
C GLU A 37 6.82 4.35 10.91
N GLY A 38 6.74 5.17 9.85
CA GLY A 38 6.89 4.73 8.46
C GLY A 38 5.67 3.97 7.93
N ASN A 39 4.49 4.19 8.51
CA ASN A 39 3.30 3.46 8.14
C ASN A 39 2.76 3.87 6.76
N LEU A 40 3.02 3.03 5.76
CA LEU A 40 2.55 3.23 4.38
C LEU A 40 1.03 3.17 4.23
N GLN A 41 0.28 2.66 5.21
CA GLN A 41 -1.17 2.61 5.12
C GLN A 41 -1.83 3.99 5.15
N GLN A 42 -1.13 5.04 5.61
CA GLN A 42 -1.64 6.42 5.58
C GLN A 42 -1.79 6.98 4.15
N LEU A 43 -1.08 6.41 3.18
CA LEU A 43 -1.19 6.77 1.76
C LEU A 43 -2.53 6.34 1.15
N LEU A 44 -3.24 5.41 1.80
CA LEU A 44 -4.49 4.85 1.31
C LEU A 44 -5.69 5.58 1.93
N GLN A 45 -6.35 6.42 1.13
CA GLN A 45 -7.61 7.04 1.52
C GLN A 45 -8.78 6.18 1.02
N VAL A 46 -9.59 5.65 1.94
CA VAL A 46 -10.68 4.73 1.60
C VAL A 46 -12.02 5.26 2.11
N ASP A 47 -13.03 5.24 1.25
CA ASP A 47 -14.36 5.80 1.57
C ASP A 47 -15.16 4.97 2.58
N ASN A 48 -14.75 3.73 2.88
CA ASN A 48 -15.44 2.86 3.84
C ASN A 48 -14.46 1.99 4.64
N ALA A 49 -14.65 1.96 5.97
CA ALA A 49 -13.85 1.19 6.92
C ALA A 49 -13.74 -0.31 6.59
N LYS A 50 -14.78 -0.92 6.01
CA LYS A 50 -14.74 -2.33 5.59
C LYS A 50 -13.71 -2.55 4.49
N LEU A 51 -13.68 -1.68 3.49
CA LEU A 51 -12.74 -1.79 2.37
C LEU A 51 -11.32 -1.48 2.85
N ALA A 52 -11.15 -0.52 3.76
CA ALA A 52 -9.85 -0.20 4.36
C ALA A 52 -9.22 -1.41 5.04
N ARG A 53 -10.00 -2.21 5.78
CA ARG A 53 -9.50 -3.43 6.44
C ARG A 53 -9.14 -4.56 5.48
N GLN A 54 -9.62 -4.51 4.24
CA GLN A 54 -9.41 -5.55 3.23
C GLN A 54 -8.17 -5.32 2.38
N LEU A 55 -7.60 -4.12 2.42
CA LEU A 55 -6.49 -3.71 1.58
C LEU A 55 -5.28 -3.41 2.48
N GLN A 56 -4.10 -3.82 2.02
CA GLN A 56 -2.83 -3.54 2.67
C GLN A 56 -1.91 -2.89 1.65
N VAL A 57 -1.30 -1.76 2.01
CA VAL A 57 -0.20 -1.19 1.23
C VAL A 57 1.07 -1.91 1.65
N ASP A 58 1.69 -2.64 0.72
CA ASP A 58 2.90 -3.42 0.98
C ASP A 58 4.18 -2.67 0.66
N ASP A 59 4.13 -1.84 -0.38
CA ASP A 59 5.32 -1.20 -0.92
C ASP A 59 4.94 0.03 -1.73
N LEU A 60 5.91 0.93 -1.87
CA LEU A 60 5.78 2.15 -2.62
C LEU A 60 7.05 2.44 -3.42
N VAL A 61 6.86 2.82 -4.68
CA VAL A 61 7.92 3.35 -5.54
C VAL A 61 7.52 4.76 -5.98
N VAL A 62 8.36 5.75 -5.68
CA VAL A 62 8.22 7.12 -6.19
C VAL A 62 9.42 7.45 -7.07
N GLY A 63 9.17 8.17 -8.15
CA GLY A 63 10.19 8.68 -9.04
C GLY A 63 9.69 9.85 -9.85
N GLN A 64 10.43 10.17 -10.91
CA GLN A 64 10.13 11.27 -11.82
C GLN A 64 10.09 10.77 -13.25
N THR A 65 9.24 11.36 -14.08
CA THR A 65 9.26 11.17 -15.53
C THR A 65 10.42 11.95 -16.15
N LYS A 66 10.72 11.71 -17.43
CA LYS A 66 11.74 12.48 -18.17
C LYS A 66 11.42 13.98 -18.24
N ASN A 67 10.15 14.34 -18.08
CA ASN A 67 9.67 15.72 -18.14
C ASN A 67 9.57 16.37 -16.74
N GLY A 68 10.09 15.72 -15.69
CA GLY A 68 10.07 16.25 -14.33
C GLY A 68 8.71 16.15 -13.60
N LEU A 69 7.79 15.32 -14.10
CA LEU A 69 6.53 15.03 -13.40
C LEU A 69 6.69 13.87 -12.43
N MET A 70 6.15 14.00 -11.22
CA MET A 70 6.18 12.95 -10.21
C MET A 70 5.43 11.70 -10.71
N LYS A 71 5.99 10.53 -10.43
CA LYS A 71 5.40 9.23 -10.73
C LYS A 71 5.38 8.38 -9.46
N ALA A 72 4.23 7.81 -9.13
CA ALA A 72 4.05 6.94 -7.98
C ALA A 72 3.55 5.55 -8.40
N GLY A 73 3.98 4.52 -7.66
CA GLY A 73 3.57 3.14 -7.83
C GLY A 73 3.32 2.50 -6.47
N VAL A 74 2.06 2.21 -6.14
CA VAL A 74 1.65 1.62 -4.86
C VAL A 74 1.36 0.14 -5.06
N LYS A 75 1.95 -0.74 -4.25
CA LYS A 75 1.58 -2.17 -4.22
C LYS A 75 0.51 -2.40 -3.17
N LEU A 76 -0.64 -2.87 -3.62
CA LEU A 76 -1.82 -3.11 -2.79
C LEU A 76 -2.15 -4.60 -2.75
N THR A 77 -2.22 -5.17 -1.56
CA THR A 77 -2.55 -6.58 -1.33
C THR A 77 -3.94 -6.74 -0.74
N SER A 78 -4.69 -7.70 -1.29
CA SER A 78 -5.96 -8.14 -0.74
C SER A 78 -5.75 -9.03 0.48
N ARG A 79 -6.28 -8.63 1.63
CA ARG A 79 -6.35 -9.49 2.83
C ARG A 79 -7.46 -10.54 2.73
N GLN A 80 -8.33 -10.45 1.72
CA GLN A 80 -9.48 -11.33 1.55
C GLN A 80 -9.15 -12.59 0.73
N ASN A 81 -9.94 -13.64 0.90
CA ASN A 81 -9.90 -14.84 0.04
C ASN A 81 -10.73 -14.68 -1.25
N LYS A 82 -11.54 -13.61 -1.35
CA LYS A 82 -12.42 -13.33 -2.50
C LYS A 82 -11.95 -12.08 -3.21
N SER A 83 -12.31 -11.95 -4.49
CA SER A 83 -12.02 -10.74 -5.26
C SER A 83 -12.69 -9.49 -4.66
N ILE A 84 -11.92 -8.42 -4.60
CA ILE A 84 -12.36 -7.06 -4.28
C ILE A 84 -12.59 -6.34 -5.60
N VAL A 85 -13.78 -5.76 -5.76
CA VAL A 85 -14.12 -4.89 -6.89
C VAL A 85 -14.20 -3.47 -6.34
N ALA A 86 -13.31 -2.62 -6.82
CA ALA A 86 -13.08 -1.27 -6.35
C ALA A 86 -12.91 -0.32 -7.54
N GLN A 87 -12.79 0.96 -7.22
CA GLN A 87 -12.23 1.95 -8.12
C GLN A 87 -11.14 2.70 -7.37
N SER A 88 -10.11 3.13 -8.09
CA SER A 88 -9.00 3.89 -7.53
C SER A 88 -8.67 5.11 -8.35
N LYS A 89 -8.20 6.17 -7.69
CA LYS A 89 -7.56 7.31 -8.33
C LYS A 89 -6.39 7.81 -7.50
N PHE A 90 -5.39 8.37 -8.17
CA PHE A 90 -4.35 9.13 -7.48
C PHE A 90 -4.83 10.54 -7.26
N VAL A 91 -4.44 11.10 -6.13
CA VAL A 91 -4.69 12.48 -5.76
C VAL A 91 -3.37 13.10 -5.42
N TRP A 92 -3.08 14.25 -6.03
CA TRP A 92 -1.80 14.92 -5.94
C TRP A 92 -1.97 16.21 -5.16
N PHE A 93 -0.97 16.55 -4.36
CA PHE A 93 -0.98 17.77 -3.56
C PHE A 93 0.25 18.61 -3.88
N ASP A 94 0.11 19.93 -3.83
CA ASP A 94 1.22 20.87 -3.90
C ASP A 94 2.00 20.92 -2.58
N ALA A 95 3.05 21.74 -2.53
CA ALA A 95 3.90 21.89 -1.33
C ALA A 95 3.14 22.51 -0.13
N ASP A 96 2.04 23.21 -0.39
CA ASP A 96 1.17 23.83 0.63
C ASP A 96 0.07 22.87 1.10
N GLY A 97 -0.03 21.69 0.51
CA GLY A 97 -1.01 20.65 0.84
C GLY A 97 -2.36 20.79 0.12
N ASN A 98 -2.47 21.64 -0.90
CA ASN A 98 -3.70 21.78 -1.69
C ASN A 98 -3.78 20.70 -2.77
N GLU A 99 -4.98 20.16 -2.99
CA GLU A 99 -5.23 19.18 -4.05
C GLU A 99 -5.09 19.84 -5.44
N ILE A 100 -4.24 19.26 -6.29
CA ILE A 100 -4.01 19.70 -7.66
C ILE A 100 -5.01 19.00 -8.58
N ASP A 101 -5.73 19.76 -9.40
CA ASP A 101 -6.68 19.26 -10.42
C ASP A 101 -7.67 18.19 -9.89
N PRO A 102 -8.44 18.46 -8.83
CA PRO A 102 -9.31 17.47 -8.17
C PRO A 102 -10.37 16.84 -9.08
N ASP A 103 -10.80 17.57 -10.10
CA ASP A 103 -11.90 17.19 -11.01
C ASP A 103 -11.43 16.51 -12.30
N THR A 104 -10.12 16.49 -12.57
CA THR A 104 -9.59 16.09 -13.87
C THR A 104 -9.20 14.61 -13.95
N ASP A 105 -8.87 13.96 -12.82
CA ASP A 105 -8.51 12.52 -12.79
C ASP A 105 -9.74 11.62 -12.55
N PRO A 106 -10.16 10.81 -13.55
CA PRO A 106 -11.31 9.93 -13.41
C PRO A 106 -10.98 8.68 -12.60
N TRP A 107 -11.96 8.23 -11.81
CA TRP A 107 -11.90 6.95 -11.11
C TRP A 107 -11.69 5.77 -12.07
N ARG A 108 -10.62 5.00 -11.86
CA ARG A 108 -10.30 3.83 -12.69
C ARG A 108 -10.78 2.54 -12.02
N PRO A 109 -11.37 1.58 -12.76
CA PRO A 109 -11.72 0.27 -12.22
C PRO A 109 -10.50 -0.45 -11.65
N LEU A 110 -10.68 -1.07 -10.48
CA LEU A 110 -9.67 -1.85 -9.78
C LEU A 110 -10.27 -3.19 -9.35
N VAL A 111 -9.73 -4.28 -9.85
CA VAL A 111 -10.08 -5.63 -9.39
C VAL A 111 -8.84 -6.26 -8.77
N ILE A 112 -8.95 -6.72 -7.53
CA ILE A 112 -7.87 -7.43 -6.84
C ILE A 112 -8.43 -8.77 -6.39
N HIS A 113 -7.89 -9.86 -6.92
CA HIS A 113 -8.26 -11.21 -6.55
C HIS A 113 -7.89 -11.53 -5.10
N GLY A 114 -8.44 -12.63 -4.58
CA GLY A 114 -8.14 -13.05 -3.21
C GLY A 114 -6.64 -13.27 -3.01
N LYS A 115 -6.07 -12.64 -1.98
CA LYS A 115 -4.62 -12.68 -1.66
C LYS A 115 -3.68 -12.16 -2.75
N GLU A 116 -4.21 -11.53 -3.81
CA GLU A 116 -3.39 -10.94 -4.86
C GLU A 116 -2.75 -9.64 -4.37
N THR A 117 -1.49 -9.43 -4.78
CA THR A 117 -0.79 -8.15 -4.73
C THR A 117 -0.83 -7.51 -6.11
N ARG A 118 -1.39 -6.29 -6.20
CA ARG A 118 -1.50 -5.54 -7.46
C ARG A 118 -0.78 -4.20 -7.35
N SER A 119 0.02 -3.85 -8.35
CA SER A 119 0.66 -2.54 -8.44
C SER A 119 -0.24 -1.55 -9.18
N ILE A 120 -0.46 -0.38 -8.59
CA ILE A 120 -1.25 0.71 -9.16
C ILE A 120 -0.32 1.90 -9.34
N GLN A 121 -0.31 2.47 -10.55
CA GLN A 121 0.59 3.56 -10.91
C GLN A 121 -0.16 4.83 -11.28
N GLY A 122 0.48 5.97 -11.05
CA GLY A 122 -0.02 7.30 -11.39
C GLY A 122 1.13 8.25 -11.71
N VAL A 123 0.83 9.25 -12.53
CA VAL A 123 1.73 10.38 -12.85
C VAL A 123 1.00 11.66 -12.47
N ALA A 124 1.71 12.59 -11.85
CA ALA A 124 1.17 13.89 -11.47
C ALA A 124 0.77 14.71 -12.71
N PRO A 125 -0.35 15.45 -12.64
CA PRO A 125 -0.79 16.31 -13.72
C PRO A 125 0.11 17.53 -13.92
N SER A 126 0.86 17.92 -12.88
CA SER A 126 1.73 19.10 -12.87
C SER A 126 3.04 18.83 -12.11
N ALA A 127 4.09 19.56 -12.46
CA ALA A 127 5.37 19.55 -11.77
C ALA A 127 5.31 20.18 -10.36
N ALA A 128 4.20 20.86 -10.04
CA ALA A 128 3.95 21.41 -8.70
C ALA A 128 3.63 20.34 -7.65
N ALA A 129 3.38 19.09 -8.06
CA ALA A 129 3.06 18.01 -7.13
C ALA A 129 4.23 17.71 -6.19
N ALA A 130 3.98 17.85 -4.90
CA ALA A 130 4.91 17.57 -3.82
C ALA A 130 4.57 16.28 -3.07
N SER A 131 3.29 15.88 -3.01
CA SER A 131 2.87 14.61 -2.42
C SER A 131 1.67 13.98 -3.13
N PHE A 132 1.28 12.76 -2.71
CA PHE A 132 0.10 12.08 -3.24
C PHE A 132 -0.57 11.15 -2.23
N LYS A 133 -1.84 10.85 -2.49
CA LYS A 133 -2.61 9.75 -1.89
C LYS A 133 -3.23 8.86 -2.95
N LEU A 134 -3.42 7.59 -2.61
CA LEU A 134 -4.24 6.67 -3.38
C LEU A 134 -5.66 6.63 -2.77
N ARG A 135 -6.63 7.24 -3.45
CA ARG A 135 -8.04 7.13 -3.08
C ARG A 135 -8.61 5.83 -3.64
N VAL A 136 -9.29 5.05 -2.81
CA VAL A 136 -9.96 3.81 -3.20
C VAL A 136 -11.39 3.79 -2.69
N ARG A 137 -12.33 3.52 -3.59
CA ARG A 137 -13.75 3.39 -3.26
C ARG A 137 -14.29 2.04 -3.70
N ALA A 138 -15.42 1.65 -3.11
CA ALA A 138 -16.11 0.45 -3.54
C ALA A 138 -16.56 0.60 -5.00
N GLY A 139 -16.29 -0.41 -5.82
CA GLY A 139 -16.77 -0.47 -7.18
C GLY A 139 -18.18 -1.06 -7.21
N GLU A 140 -18.92 -0.78 -8.26
CA GLU A 140 -20.16 -1.50 -8.51
C GLU A 140 -19.83 -2.97 -8.77
N LYS A 141 -20.39 -3.87 -7.96
CA LYS A 141 -20.41 -5.28 -8.31
C LYS A 141 -21.46 -5.42 -9.40
N THR A 142 -21.03 -5.48 -10.66
CA THR A 142 -21.91 -5.92 -11.73
C THR A 142 -22.39 -7.31 -11.37
N ARG A 143 -23.59 -7.43 -10.82
CA ARG A 143 -24.29 -8.70 -10.72
C ARG A 143 -24.64 -9.02 -12.17
N TRP A 144 -23.80 -9.81 -12.85
CA TRP A 144 -24.18 -10.32 -14.15
C TRP A 144 -25.52 -11.04 -13.95
N ILE A 145 -26.56 -10.50 -14.56
CA ILE A 145 -27.87 -11.14 -14.64
C ILE A 145 -27.61 -12.40 -15.47
N ILE A 146 -27.43 -13.53 -14.80
CA ILE A 146 -27.61 -14.82 -15.46
C ILE A 146 -29.13 -14.98 -15.50
N LYS A 147 -29.69 -14.72 -16.69
CA LYS A 147 -31.10 -14.96 -16.99
C LYS A 147 -31.32 -16.43 -17.25
#